data_AF-A0A316G8R7-F1
#
_entry.id   AF-A0A316G8R7-F1
#
_cell.length_a   1.000
_cell.length_b   1.000
_cell.length_c   1.000
_cell.angle_alpha   90.00
_cell.angle_beta   90.00
_cell.angle_gamma   90.00
#
_symmetry.space_group_name_H-M   'P 1'
#
loop_
_entity.id
_entity.type
_entity.pdbx_description
1 polymer ?
#
loop_
_entity_poly.entity_id
_entity_poly.type
_entity_poly.pdbx_seq_one_letter_code
_entity_poly.pdbx_strand_id
1 'polypeptide(L)'
;MFKTLIAPALVAALLATGAFAANSVELTDANTNHIRQLLTEQGYEVAKIKIEDGMYEAYAKKDGSKFEVFLDAAFEIVEVKNDD
;
A
#
# COMPACT_ATOMS: atom_id res chain seq x y z
N MET A 1 -29.87 22.40 46.37
CA MET A 1 -29.15 23.67 46.13
C MET A 1 -27.65 23.38 46.20
N PHE A 2 -27.00 23.15 45.06
CA PHE A 2 -25.55 22.97 44.98
C PHE A 2 -24.96 24.07 44.10
N LYS A 3 -23.92 24.71 44.63
CA LYS A 3 -23.31 25.97 44.21
C LYS A 3 -22.34 25.76 43.03
N THR A 4 -22.49 26.64 42.04
CA THR A 4 -21.46 27.49 41.42
C THR A 4 -20.22 26.84 40.75
N LEU A 5 -20.21 26.97 39.41
CA LEU A 5 -19.13 27.34 38.47
C LEU A 5 -17.68 26.91 38.77
N ILE A 6 -17.05 26.17 37.82
CA ILE A 6 -15.77 26.54 37.16
C ILE A 6 -15.71 25.85 35.77
N ALA A 7 -15.49 26.65 34.72
CA ALA A 7 -14.83 26.26 33.46
C ALA A 7 -13.86 27.42 33.12
N PRO A 8 -12.86 27.31 32.21
CA PRO A 8 -12.36 26.16 31.43
C PRO A 8 -10.82 25.97 31.55
N ALA A 9 -10.26 24.85 31.09
CA ALA A 9 -8.82 24.77 30.78
C ALA A 9 -8.58 23.85 29.58
N LEU A 10 -8.38 24.50 28.44
CA LEU A 10 -7.96 23.93 27.18
C LEU A 10 -6.52 23.42 27.31
N VAL A 11 -6.30 22.11 27.29
CA VAL A 11 -4.97 21.53 27.03
C VAL A 11 -5.01 20.91 25.65
N ALA A 12 -4.58 21.69 24.66
CA ALA A 12 -4.26 21.19 23.34
C ALA A 12 -2.96 20.38 23.46
N ALA A 13 -3.09 19.07 23.68
CA ALA A 13 -1.96 18.16 23.56
C ALA A 13 -1.63 18.02 22.07
N LEU A 14 -0.48 18.60 21.73
CA LEU A 14 0.24 18.54 20.47
C LEU A 14 0.00 17.21 19.72
N LEU A 15 -0.64 17.29 18.56
CA LEU A 15 -0.57 16.23 17.56
C LEU A 15 0.88 16.20 17.07
N ALA A 16 1.68 15.26 17.56
CA ALA A 16 2.88 14.86 16.87
C ALA A 16 2.44 14.09 15.61
N THR A 17 2.04 14.83 14.58
CA THR A 17 1.97 14.26 13.23
C THR A 17 3.41 14.02 12.82
N GLY A 18 3.89 12.80 13.09
CA GLY A 18 5.03 12.27 12.35
C GLY A 18 4.66 12.38 10.89
N ALA A 19 5.32 13.28 10.17
CA ALA A 19 5.31 13.26 8.73
C ALA A 19 6.01 11.95 8.34
N PHE A 20 5.24 10.88 8.20
CA PHE A 20 5.71 9.71 7.49
C PHE A 20 6.11 10.23 6.11
N ALA A 21 7.40 10.15 5.79
CA ALA A 21 7.83 10.19 4.41
C ALA A 21 7.08 9.02 3.75
N ALA A 22 5.97 9.32 3.09
CA ALA A 22 5.27 8.33 2.29
C ALA A 22 6.30 7.89 1.26
N ASN A 23 6.81 6.67 1.41
CA ASN A 23 7.65 6.06 0.40
C ASN A 23 6.73 5.89 -0.81
N SER A 24 6.75 6.86 -1.72
CA SER A 24 5.82 6.90 -2.83
C SER A 24 6.22 5.82 -3.83
N VAL A 25 5.26 5.00 -4.23
CA VAL A 25 5.46 4.07 -5.34
C VAL A 25 5.69 4.84 -6.63
N GLU A 26 6.69 4.41 -7.41
CA GLU A 26 7.00 4.98 -8.71
C GLU A 26 7.13 3.87 -9.76
N LEU A 27 6.49 4.04 -10.92
CA LEU A 27 6.57 3.12 -12.07
C LEU A 27 7.84 3.39 -12.89
N THR A 28 9.00 3.13 -12.30
CA THR A 28 10.27 3.12 -13.03
C THR A 28 10.53 1.75 -13.68
N ASP A 29 11.36 1.70 -14.70
CA ASP A 29 11.79 0.43 -15.31
C ASP A 29 12.47 -0.48 -14.28
N ALA A 30 13.26 0.09 -13.35
CA ALA A 30 13.90 -0.66 -12.28
C ALA A 30 12.88 -1.34 -11.36
N ASN A 31 11.88 -0.58 -10.89
CA ASN A 31 10.85 -1.09 -9.98
C ASN A 31 9.96 -2.14 -10.66
N THR A 32 9.54 -1.87 -11.91
CA THR A 32 8.71 -2.81 -12.66
C THR A 32 9.47 -4.11 -12.99
N ASN A 33 10.75 -4.03 -13.35
CA ASN A 33 11.58 -5.22 -13.56
C ASN A 33 11.78 -6.02 -12.26
N HIS A 34 11.99 -5.34 -11.14
CA HIS A 34 12.12 -5.99 -9.83
C HIS A 34 10.85 -6.76 -9.44
N ILE A 35 9.67 -6.12 -9.56
CA ILE A 35 8.38 -6.77 -9.30
C ILE A 35 8.16 -7.96 -10.23
N ARG A 36 8.48 -7.81 -11.52
CA ARG A 36 8.38 -8.93 -12.49
C ARG A 36 9.23 -10.12 -12.05
N GLN A 37 10.47 -9.88 -11.67
CA GLN A 37 11.37 -10.93 -11.20
C GLN A 37 10.81 -11.62 -9.95
N LEU A 38 10.46 -10.84 -8.92
CA LEU A 38 9.93 -11.32 -7.64
C LEU A 38 8.68 -12.19 -7.82
N LEU A 39 7.76 -11.79 -8.70
CA LEU A 39 6.54 -12.55 -8.97
C LEU A 39 6.79 -13.77 -9.87
N THR A 40 7.70 -13.66 -10.84
CA THR A 40 8.10 -14.80 -11.69
C THR A 40 8.76 -15.91 -10.87
N GLU A 41 9.61 -15.56 -9.91
CA GLU A 41 10.23 -16.50 -8.96
C GLU A 41 9.17 -17.25 -8.11
N GLN A 42 7.99 -16.65 -7.93
CA GLN A 42 6.84 -17.25 -7.24
C GLN A 42 5.88 -17.99 -8.19
N GLY A 43 6.20 -18.09 -9.48
CA GLY A 43 5.41 -18.80 -10.49
C GLY A 43 4.31 -17.98 -11.16
N TYR A 44 4.34 -16.65 -11.05
CA TYR A 44 3.40 -15.77 -11.75
C TYR A 44 3.93 -15.33 -13.12
N GLU A 45 3.05 -15.32 -14.11
CA GLU A 45 3.26 -14.64 -15.40
C GLU A 45 2.68 -13.23 -15.32
N VAL A 46 3.53 -12.20 -15.23
CA VAL A 46 3.08 -10.80 -15.10
C VAL A 46 2.82 -10.18 -16.47
N ALA A 47 1.60 -9.70 -16.72
CA ALA A 47 1.23 -9.01 -17.95
C ALA A 47 1.51 -7.50 -17.84
N LYS A 48 1.01 -6.86 -16.79
CA LYS A 48 1.06 -5.40 -16.61
C LYS A 48 1.29 -5.04 -15.15
N ILE A 49 2.00 -3.94 -14.92
CA ILE A 49 2.16 -3.33 -13.59
C ILE A 49 1.67 -1.89 -13.69
N LYS A 50 0.86 -1.45 -12.73
CA LYS A 50 0.40 -0.06 -12.58
C LYS A 50 0.52 0.38 -11.12
N ILE A 51 0.21 1.65 -10.86
CA ILE A 51 0.00 2.17 -9.52
C ILE A 51 -1.50 2.33 -9.31
N GLU A 52 -1.99 1.80 -8.20
CA GLU A 52 -3.39 1.90 -7.76
C GLU A 52 -3.38 2.15 -6.25
N ASP A 53 -4.12 3.14 -5.76
CA ASP A 53 -4.24 3.47 -4.34
C ASP A 53 -2.90 3.62 -3.57
N GLY A 54 -1.86 4.10 -4.25
CA GLY A 54 -0.52 4.28 -3.66
C GLY A 54 0.32 2.99 -3.57
N MET A 55 -0.10 1.93 -4.27
CA MET A 55 0.52 0.61 -4.28
C MET A 55 0.86 0.22 -5.72
N TYR A 56 1.78 -0.73 -5.88
CA TYR A 56 1.94 -1.42 -7.16
C TYR A 56 0.84 -2.45 -7.31
N GLU A 57 0.21 -2.50 -8.48
CA GLU A 57 -0.71 -3.58 -8.84
C GLU A 57 -0.17 -4.32 -10.06
N ALA A 58 0.10 -5.61 -9.91
CA ALA A 58 0.56 -6.50 -10.96
C ALA A 58 -0.58 -7.41 -11.42
N TYR A 59 -1.00 -7.24 -12.67
CA TYR A 59 -1.87 -8.19 -13.36
C TYR A 59 -1.05 -9.42 -13.73
N ALA A 60 -1.38 -10.56 -13.14
CA ALA A 60 -0.61 -11.78 -13.26
C ALA A 60 -1.49 -13.00 -13.55
N LYS A 61 -0.88 -14.07 -14.06
CA LYS A 61 -1.51 -15.39 -14.16
C LYS A 61 -0.67 -16.43 -13.43
N LYS A 62 -1.35 -17.40 -12.81
CA LYS A 62 -0.70 -18.56 -12.19
C LYS A 62 -1.66 -19.73 -12.22
N ASP A 63 -1.17 -20.90 -12.62
CA ASP A 63 -1.95 -22.13 -12.69
C ASP A 63 -3.28 -22.00 -13.49
N GLY A 64 -3.29 -21.12 -14.49
CA GLY A 64 -4.45 -20.87 -15.36
C GLY A 64 -5.43 -19.80 -14.87
N SER A 65 -5.37 -19.38 -13.60
CA SER A 65 -6.18 -18.29 -13.04
C SER A 65 -5.50 -16.93 -13.17
N LYS A 66 -6.29 -15.87 -13.22
CA LYS A 66 -5.81 -14.48 -13.23
C LYS A 66 -5.81 -13.89 -11.83
N PHE A 67 -4.85 -13.03 -11.56
CA PHE A 67 -4.69 -12.37 -10.28
C PHE A 67 -4.33 -10.90 -10.44
N GLU A 68 -4.83 -10.09 -9.52
CA GLU A 68 -4.28 -8.77 -9.22
C GLU A 68 -3.44 -8.91 -7.93
N VAL A 69 -2.12 -8.73 -8.05
CA VAL A 69 -1.20 -8.80 -6.91
C VAL A 69 -0.79 -7.40 -6.53
N PHE A 70 -1.13 -6.97 -5.31
CA PHE A 70 -0.80 -5.65 -4.79
C PHE A 70 0.46 -5.72 -3.94
N LEU A 71 1.40 -4.81 -4.20
CA LEU A 71 2.65 -4.68 -3.47
C LEU A 71 2.83 -3.26 -2.95
N ASP A 72 3.40 -3.13 -1.75
CA ASP A 72 3.72 -1.84 -1.17
C ASP A 72 5.01 -1.22 -1.74
N ALA A 73 5.39 -0.06 -1.22
CA ALA A 73 6.61 0.63 -1.65
C ALA A 73 7.92 -0.05 -1.21
N ALA A 74 7.84 -1.09 -0.36
CA ALA A 74 8.94 -1.98 -0.02
C ALA A 74 8.92 -3.27 -0.86
N PHE A 75 8.01 -3.38 -1.84
CA PHE A 75 7.75 -4.55 -2.68
C PHE A 75 7.24 -5.77 -1.91
N GLU A 76 6.64 -5.56 -0.74
CA GLU A 76 5.97 -6.61 0.01
C GLU A 76 4.57 -6.83 -0.57
N ILE A 77 4.21 -8.10 -0.84
CA ILE A 77 2.86 -8.44 -1.28
C ILE A 77 1.90 -8.23 -0.11
N VAL A 78 0.97 -7.30 -0.25
CA VAL A 78 -0.02 -6.97 0.78
C VAL A 78 -1.39 -7.59 0.50
N GLU A 79 -1.70 -7.87 -0.76
CA GLU A 79 -2.98 -8.43 -1.17
C GLU A 79 -2.85 -9.20 -2.50
N VAL A 80 -3.60 -10.29 -2.62
CA VAL A 80 -3.76 -11.04 -3.88
C VAL A 80 -5.25 -11.27 -4.09
N LYS A 81 -5.78 -10.72 -5.18
CA LYS A 81 -7.17 -10.93 -5.60
C LYS A 81 -7.18 -11.88 -6.78
N ASN A 82 -8.11 -12.83 -6.80
CA ASN A 82 -8.41 -13.63 -7.99
C ASN A 82 -9.38 -12.81 -8.88
N ASP A 83 -9.05 -12.68 -10.17
CA ASP A 83 -9.78 -11.93 -11.20
C ASP A 83 -10.61 -12.88 -12.10
N ASP A 84 -11.23 -13.90 -11.47
CA ASP A 84 -12.13 -14.91 -12.07
C ASP A 84 -13.61 -14.52 -11.94
#